data_AF-A0A7C6UC99-F1
#
_entry.id   AF-A0A7C6UC99-F1
#
_cell.length_a   1.000
_cell.length_b   1.000
_cell.length_c   1.000
_cell.angle_alpha   90.00
_cell.angle_beta   90.00
_cell.angle_gamma   90.00
#
_symmetry.space_group_name_H-M   'P 1'
#
loop_
_entity.id
_entity.type
_entity.pdbx_description
1 polymer ?
#
loop_
_entity_poly.entity_id
_entity_poly.type
_entity_poly.pdbx_seq_one_letter_code
_entity_poly.pdbx_strand_id
1 'polypeptide(L)' 'MRLFLDTANLEEIRQAVQWGVIDGVTTNPSLASKEEEGFLSI' A
#
# COMPACT_ATOMS: atom_id res chain seq x y z
N MET A 1 -0.76 20.16 3.42
CA MET A 1 -1.12 18.93 4.17
C MET A 1 -0.76 17.76 3.28
N ARG A 2 -0.23 16.66 3.83
CA ARG A 2 0.07 15.44 3.05
C ARG A 2 -0.70 14.25 3.61
N LEU A 3 -1.33 13.45 2.75
CA LEU A 3 -2.06 12.24 3.13
C LEU A 3 -1.26 11.00 2.73
N PHE A 4 -1.03 10.10 3.69
CA PHE A 4 -0.34 8.84 3.47
C PHE A 4 -1.28 7.68 3.76
N LEU A 5 -1.24 6.64 2.92
CA LEU A 5 -1.98 5.40 3.10
C LEU A 5 -1.12 4.37 3.83
N ASP A 6 -1.63 3.77 4.90
CA ASP A 6 -0.93 2.70 5.64
C ASP A 6 -1.45 1.33 5.20
N THR A 7 -0.85 0.78 4.14
CA THR A 7 -1.26 -0.51 3.57
C THR A 7 -0.09 -1.20 2.87
N ALA A 8 -0.20 -2.52 2.69
CA ALA A 8 0.65 -3.29 1.78
C ALA A 8 -0.13 -3.82 0.57
N ASN A 9 -1.44 -3.59 0.51
CA ASN A 9 -2.30 -4.09 -0.55
C ASN A 9 -2.15 -3.24 -1.82
N LEU A 10 -1.65 -3.86 -2.90
CA LEU A 10 -1.39 -3.14 -4.15
C LEU A 10 -2.66 -2.59 -4.81
N GLU A 11 -3.82 -3.23 -4.61
CA GLU A 11 -5.06 -2.79 -5.22
C GLU A 11 -5.63 -1.54 -4.54
N GLU A 12 -5.53 -1.47 -3.21
CA GLU A 12 -5.87 -0.25 -2.47
C GLU A 12 -4.96 0.92 -2.87
N ILE A 13 -3.66 0.66 -3.00
CA ILE A 13 -2.70 1.69 -3.44
C ILE A 13 -3.05 2.19 -4.83
N ARG A 14 -3.34 1.29 -5.79
CA ARG A 14 -3.73 1.68 -7.17
C ARG A 14 -4.98 2.55 -7.18
N GLN A 15 -6.01 2.18 -6.43
CA GLN A 15 -7.25 2.95 -6.34
C GLN A 15 -7.02 4.34 -5.72
N ALA A 16 -6.28 4.42 -4.61
CA ALA A 16 -5.99 5.69 -3.94
C ALA A 16 -5.14 6.64 -4.81
N VAL A 17 -4.19 6.10 -5.58
CA VAL A 17 -3.42 6.85 -6.58
C VAL A 17 -4.33 7.32 -7.72
N GLN A 18 -5.24 6.45 -8.21
CA GLN A 18 -6.18 6.81 -9.27
C GLN A 18 -7.14 7.92 -8.85
N TRP A 19 -7.55 7.96 -7.58
CA TRP A 19 -8.35 9.05 -7.02
C TRP A 19 -7.54 10.34 -6.83
N GLY A 20 -6.21 10.27 -6.83
CA GLY A 20 -5.33 11.43 -6.62
C GLY A 20 -5.39 12.02 -5.22
N VAL A 21 -5.69 11.18 -4.21
CA VAL A 21 -5.93 11.64 -2.82
C VAL A 21 -4.73 11.45 -1.90
N ILE A 22 -3.72 10.66 -2.28
CA ILE A 22 -2.55 10.37 -1.45
C ILE A 22 -1.25 10.90 -2.05
N ASP A 23 -0.33 11.29 -1.17
CA ASP A 23 1.03 11.72 -1.48
C ASP A 23 2.05 10.57 -1.39
N GLY A 24 1.66 9.44 -0.77
CA GLY A 24 2.52 8.28 -0.61
C GLY A 24 1.89 7.17 0.23
N VAL A 25 2.68 6.12 0.46
CA VAL A 25 2.28 4.93 1.21
C VAL A 25 3.30 4.66 2.31
N THR A 26 2.81 4.30 3.50
CA THR A 26 3.62 3.70 4.57
C THR A 26 3.27 2.22 4.68
N THR A 27 4.26 1.41 5.03
CA THR A 27 4.05 -0.01 5.24
C THR A 27 4.94 -0.51 6.36
N ASN A 28 4.62 -1.69 6.88
CA ASN A 28 5.40 -2.37 7.90
C ASN A 28 5.38 -3.89 7.63
N PRO A 29 6.34 -4.66 8.20
CA PRO A 29 6.41 -6.10 7.97
C PRO A 29 5.12 -6.86 8.31
N SER A 30 4.34 -6.40 9.30
CA SER A 30 3.09 -7.07 9.68
C SER A 30 1.98 -6.88 8.64
N LEU A 31 1.91 -5.73 7.97
CA LEU A 31 0.99 -5.52 6.84
C LEU A 31 1.46 -6.32 5.62
N ALA A 32 2.76 -6.24 5.30
CA ALA A 32 3.32 -6.96 4.16
C ALA A 32 3.14 -8.48 4.27
N SER A 33 3.31 -9.07 5.46
CA SER A 33 3.12 -10.51 5.67
C SER A 33 1.67 -10.98 5.59
N LYS A 34 0.68 -10.07 5.68
CA LYS A 34 -0.74 -10.40 5.55
C LYS A 34 -1.20 -10.41 4.09
N GLU A 35 -0.50 -9.71 3.22
CA GLU A 35 -0.77 -9.67 1.79
C GLU A 35 -0.02 -10.85 1.13
N GLU A 36 -0.72 -11.96 0.93
CA GLU A 36 -0.16 -13.27 0.51
C GLU A 36 0.61 -13.27 -0.83
N GLU A 37 0.45 -12.23 -1.66
CA GLU A 37 0.89 -12.24 -3.06
C GLU A 37 2.12 -11.34 -3.35
N GLY A 38 2.68 -10.64 -2.35
CA GLY A 38 3.50 -9.45 -2.65
C GLY A 38 5.01 -9.51 -2.38
N PHE A 39 5.52 -10.33 -1.46
CA PHE A 39 6.85 -10.06 -0.89
C PHE A 39 7.95 -11.10 -1.20
N LEU A 40 7.61 -12.33 -1.57
CA LEU A 40 8.61 -13.43 -1.70
C LEU A 40 8.37 -14.39 -2.89
N SER A 41 7.69 -13.95 -3.95
CA SER A 41 7.66 -14.68 -5.23
C SER A 41 8.85 -14.30 -6.11
N ILE A 42 10.07 -14.47 -5.58
CA ILE A 42 11.33 -14.50 -6.33
C ILE A 42 12.30 -15.45 -5.65
#